data_AF-A0A8J7M6K0-F1
#
_entry.id   AF-A0A8J7M6K0-F1
#
_cell.length_a   1.000
_cell.length_b   1.000
_cell.length_c   1.000
_cell.angle_alpha   90.00
_cell.angle_beta   90.00
_cell.angle_gamma   90.00
#
_symmetry.space_group_name_H-M   'P 1'
#
loop_
_entity.id
_entity.type
_entity.pdbx_description
1 polymer ?
#
loop_
_entity_poly.entity_id
_entity_poly.type
_entity_poly.pdbx_seq_one_letter_code
_entity_poly.pdbx_strand_id
1 'polypeptide(L)'
;MHRRSLLRLLAGTVLAPGSALMACAPAYDDDYYYGGGGYYGDPYYEYYYYPDVNVYYHVHTGYYYWYDRRWVRVRTLPAHVYLRPRSRNVIYIRDRYPYQNNVEHRRRYHRDGDGRNDGRRSVDRERDREERARLERERERRAERERSDRERDRRTERERSERERERRNQRDTERNERYERERQREAERQRQRRERAEREQEREARRQDQAERKSQRERQREARKGAERERQADNGRGSRSRGETQRERARETQQERTANAQRNRQSDPSQQQRRDTGRDRSSAAARNGTPQEQVMQANGRWQRGRQ
;
A
#
# COMPACT_ATOMS: atom_id res chain seq x y z
N MET A 1 35.10 16.06 12.14
CA MET A 1 36.13 16.57 13.08
C MET A 1 36.83 15.40 13.77
N HIS A 2 37.73 14.68 13.11
CA HIS A 2 38.61 13.70 13.76
C HIS A 2 40.06 14.04 13.47
N ARG A 3 40.83 14.06 14.55
CA ARG A 3 42.15 14.67 14.70
C ARG A 3 43.24 13.68 14.26
N ARG A 4 44.20 14.20 13.49
CA ARG A 4 45.66 14.07 13.64
C ARG A 4 46.23 12.67 13.95
N SER A 5 47.08 12.18 13.05
CA SER A 5 48.27 11.40 13.44
C SER A 5 49.48 11.91 12.65
N LEU A 6 50.25 12.70 13.37
CA LEU A 6 51.57 13.24 13.05
C LEU A 6 52.62 12.27 13.61
N LEU A 7 53.83 12.34 13.03
CA LEU A 7 55.13 12.14 13.70
C LEU A 7 55.59 10.69 13.96
N ARG A 8 56.64 10.24 13.24
CA ARG A 8 58.04 10.37 13.71
C ARG A 8 59.05 9.76 12.73
N LEU A 9 59.86 10.65 12.17
CA LEU A 9 61.25 10.44 11.77
C LEU A 9 62.07 9.91 12.95
N LEU A 10 62.90 8.90 12.73
CA LEU A 10 64.14 8.71 13.50
C LEU A 10 65.26 8.29 12.56
N ALA A 11 66.15 9.24 12.34
CA ALA A 11 67.48 9.06 11.77
C ALA A 11 68.37 8.38 12.81
N GLY A 12 69.12 7.37 12.38
CA GLY A 12 70.13 6.68 13.20
C GLY A 12 71.40 6.49 12.39
N THR A 13 72.24 7.53 12.36
CA THR A 13 73.57 7.51 11.75
C THR A 13 74.54 6.87 12.76
N VAL A 14 75.04 5.67 12.46
CA VAL A 14 76.13 5.06 13.25
C VAL A 14 77.44 5.23 12.47
N LEU A 15 78.28 6.10 13.01
CA LEU A 15 79.69 6.28 12.65
C LEU A 15 80.48 5.09 13.22
N ALA A 16 81.18 4.34 12.39
CA ALA A 16 82.15 3.33 12.84
C ALA A 16 83.55 3.65 12.27
N PRO A 17 84.61 3.66 13.11
CA PRO A 17 85.94 4.07 12.72
C PRO A 17 86.77 2.93 12.12
N GLY A 18 87.64 3.30 11.17
CA GLY A 18 89.03 2.87 11.09
C GLY A 18 89.36 1.39 11.24
N SER A 19 89.60 0.72 10.11
CA SER A 19 90.49 -0.44 10.06
C SER A 19 91.33 -0.33 8.78
N ALA A 20 92.53 0.22 8.95
CA ALA A 20 93.58 0.20 7.94
C ALA A 20 94.12 -1.23 7.83
N LEU A 21 93.52 -2.03 6.94
CA LEU A 21 94.10 -3.30 6.54
C LEU A 21 95.09 -3.06 5.40
N MET A 22 96.35 -3.18 5.78
CA MET A 22 97.56 -3.30 4.98
C MET A 22 97.30 -4.17 3.74
N ALA A 23 97.20 -3.51 2.58
CA ALA A 23 97.03 -4.15 1.30
C ALA A 23 98.36 -4.76 0.86
N CYS A 24 98.56 -6.05 1.14
CA CYS A 24 99.47 -6.87 0.34
C CYS A 24 98.87 -6.99 -1.07
N ALA A 25 99.28 -6.09 -1.96
CA ALA A 25 98.99 -6.26 -3.38
C ALA A 25 99.84 -7.45 -3.88
N PRO A 26 99.24 -8.56 -4.32
CA PRO A 26 99.99 -9.55 -5.08
C PRO A 26 100.43 -8.87 -6.37
N ALA A 27 101.75 -8.71 -6.55
CA ALA A 27 102.32 -8.45 -7.86
C ALA A 27 101.89 -9.61 -8.76
N TYR A 28 100.99 -9.34 -9.70
CA TYR A 28 100.64 -10.30 -10.73
C TYR A 28 101.80 -10.34 -11.73
N ASP A 29 102.75 -11.25 -11.51
CA ASP A 29 103.65 -11.74 -12.56
C ASP A 29 102.80 -12.50 -13.59
N ASP A 30 102.27 -11.78 -14.58
CA ASP A 30 101.49 -12.31 -15.70
C ASP A 30 102.29 -12.13 -17.01
N ASP A 31 103.55 -12.62 -17.01
CA ASP A 31 104.49 -12.44 -18.13
C ASP A 31 105.26 -13.72 -18.51
N TYR A 32 104.58 -14.86 -18.46
CA TYR A 32 105.04 -16.09 -19.12
C TYR A 32 104.09 -16.47 -20.25
N TYR A 33 103.99 -15.62 -21.27
CA TYR A 33 103.40 -16.05 -22.54
C TYR A 33 104.51 -16.61 -23.45
N TYR A 34 104.46 -17.92 -23.61
CA TYR A 34 105.27 -18.74 -24.50
C TYR A 34 105.43 -18.09 -25.88
N GLY A 35 106.62 -17.58 -26.16
CA GLY A 35 107.11 -17.31 -27.51
C GLY A 35 107.34 -18.63 -28.24
N GLY A 36 106.26 -19.22 -28.75
CA GLY A 36 106.30 -20.34 -29.69
C GLY A 36 105.80 -19.85 -31.05
N GLY A 37 106.71 -19.42 -31.92
CA GLY A 37 106.38 -18.93 -33.26
C GLY A 37 105.64 -19.99 -34.08
N GLY A 38 104.43 -19.66 -34.54
CA GLY A 38 103.66 -20.49 -35.45
C GLY A 38 102.39 -19.78 -35.91
N TYR A 39 102.41 -19.31 -37.16
CA TYR A 39 101.28 -18.85 -37.98
C TYR A 39 100.30 -17.82 -37.38
N TYR A 40 100.35 -16.59 -37.91
CA TYR A 40 99.49 -15.43 -37.61
C TYR A 40 97.98 -15.69 -37.79
N GLY A 41 97.38 -16.47 -36.89
CA GLY A 41 95.95 -16.46 -36.65
C GLY A 41 95.60 -15.22 -35.83
N ASP A 42 94.63 -14.45 -36.31
CA ASP A 42 94.03 -13.30 -35.61
C ASP A 42 93.77 -13.69 -34.13
N PRO A 43 94.25 -12.93 -33.11
CA PRO A 43 94.23 -13.34 -31.70
C PRO A 43 92.82 -13.24 -31.11
N TYR A 44 91.92 -14.10 -31.58
CA TYR A 44 90.62 -14.31 -30.97
C TYR A 44 90.76 -15.25 -29.79
N TYR A 45 90.28 -14.79 -28.64
CA TYR A 45 90.11 -15.62 -27.46
C TYR A 45 88.76 -16.33 -27.54
N GLU A 46 88.77 -17.65 -27.37
CA GLU A 46 87.56 -18.46 -27.28
C GLU A 46 87.03 -18.48 -25.84
N TYR A 47 85.77 -18.03 -25.67
CA TYR A 47 85.05 -18.06 -24.40
C TYR A 47 83.76 -18.85 -24.49
N TYR A 48 83.44 -19.55 -23.41
CA TYR A 48 82.09 -20.06 -23.15
C TYR A 48 81.32 -19.06 -22.31
N TYR A 49 80.26 -18.50 -22.88
CA TYR A 49 79.39 -17.53 -22.23
C TYR A 49 78.07 -18.15 -21.78
N TYR A 50 77.74 -17.94 -20.51
CA TYR A 50 76.55 -18.42 -19.84
C TYR A 50 75.66 -17.21 -19.50
N PRO A 51 74.63 -16.91 -20.31
CA PRO A 51 73.84 -15.69 -20.17
C PRO A 51 72.98 -15.68 -18.89
N ASP A 52 72.46 -16.84 -18.48
CA ASP A 52 71.58 -16.98 -17.30
C ASP A 52 72.26 -16.54 -16.00
N VAL A 53 73.57 -16.77 -15.89
CA VAL A 53 74.39 -16.49 -14.69
C VAL A 53 75.47 -15.43 -14.94
N ASN A 54 75.49 -14.85 -16.15
CA ASN A 54 76.43 -13.82 -16.57
C ASN A 54 77.93 -14.17 -16.36
N VAL A 55 78.32 -15.38 -16.80
CA VAL A 55 79.68 -15.91 -16.61
C VAL A 55 80.35 -16.16 -17.96
N TYR A 56 81.62 -15.81 -18.07
CA TYR A 56 82.52 -16.21 -19.15
C TYR A 56 83.53 -17.23 -18.63
N TYR A 57 83.79 -18.28 -19.39
CA TYR A 57 84.85 -19.24 -19.13
C TYR A 57 85.84 -19.24 -20.29
N HIS A 58 87.10 -18.96 -19.99
CA HIS A 58 88.17 -18.92 -20.99
C HIS A 58 88.75 -20.32 -21.19
N VAL A 59 88.57 -20.88 -22.40
CA VAL A 59 88.86 -22.31 -22.66
C VAL A 59 90.34 -22.66 -22.43
N HIS A 60 91.26 -21.83 -22.91
CA HIS A 60 92.70 -22.14 -22.81
C HIS A 60 93.32 -21.91 -21.43
N THR A 61 92.84 -20.92 -20.66
CA THR A 61 93.46 -20.56 -19.37
C THR A 61 92.75 -21.18 -18.17
N GLY A 62 91.54 -21.72 -18.36
CA GLY A 62 90.72 -22.29 -17.29
C GLY A 62 90.14 -21.26 -16.31
N TYR A 63 90.25 -19.96 -16.60
CA TYR A 63 89.69 -18.91 -15.76
C TYR A 63 88.22 -18.62 -16.09
N TYR A 64 87.46 -18.36 -15.04
CA TYR A 64 86.12 -17.79 -15.10
C TYR A 64 86.18 -16.28 -14.84
N TYR A 65 85.43 -15.53 -15.64
CA TYR A 65 85.10 -14.13 -15.39
C TYR A 65 83.62 -14.05 -15.06
N TRP A 66 83.28 -13.67 -13.83
CA TRP A 66 81.89 -13.54 -13.40
C TRP A 66 81.67 -12.21 -12.69
N TYR A 67 80.42 -11.77 -12.70
CA TYR A 67 80.01 -10.50 -12.14
C TYR A 67 79.29 -10.73 -10.81
N ASP A 68 79.89 -10.23 -9.73
CA ASP A 68 79.24 -10.10 -8.43
C ASP A 68 78.88 -8.61 -8.20
N ARG A 69 79.83 -7.85 -7.63
CA ARG A 69 79.81 -6.37 -7.55
C ARG A 69 80.77 -5.71 -8.53
N ARG A 70 81.74 -6.48 -9.02
CA ARG A 70 82.74 -6.14 -10.03
C ARG A 70 83.12 -7.42 -10.77
N TRP A 71 83.70 -7.28 -11.95
CA TRP A 71 84.24 -8.42 -12.68
C TRP A 71 85.43 -9.00 -11.93
N VAL A 72 85.37 -10.29 -11.62
CA VAL A 72 86.44 -11.01 -10.94
C VAL A 72 86.90 -12.20 -11.77
N ARG A 73 88.22 -12.43 -11.80
CA ARG A 73 88.89 -13.56 -12.46
C ARG A 73 89.18 -14.63 -11.42
N VAL A 74 88.58 -15.81 -11.55
CA VAL A 74 88.72 -16.94 -10.60
C VAL A 74 88.94 -18.27 -11.33
N ARG A 75 89.65 -19.22 -10.74
CA ARG A 75 89.76 -20.59 -11.29
C ARG A 75 88.60 -21.50 -10.89
N THR A 76 87.95 -21.20 -9.78
CA THR A 76 86.82 -21.96 -9.24
C THR A 76 85.69 -21.01 -8.94
N LEU A 77 84.51 -21.27 -9.49
CA LEU A 77 83.32 -20.47 -9.23
C LEU A 77 82.80 -20.72 -7.80
N PRO A 78 82.14 -19.73 -7.18
CA PRO A 78 81.44 -19.95 -5.91
C PRO A 78 80.38 -21.06 -6.05
N ALA A 79 80.14 -21.79 -4.95
CA ALA A 79 79.22 -22.93 -4.94
C ALA A 79 77.77 -22.60 -5.36
N HIS A 80 77.34 -21.34 -5.24
CA HIS A 80 76.00 -20.90 -5.63
C HIS A 80 75.85 -20.59 -7.13
N VAL A 81 76.96 -20.53 -7.89
CA VAL A 81 76.95 -20.25 -9.32
C VAL A 81 76.93 -21.57 -10.10
N TYR A 82 75.75 -21.93 -10.58
CA TYR A 82 75.55 -23.19 -11.32
C TYR A 82 75.56 -22.94 -12.83
N LEU A 83 76.58 -23.47 -13.52
CA LEU A 83 76.66 -23.42 -14.98
C LEU A 83 75.78 -24.50 -15.60
N ARG A 84 74.77 -24.09 -16.40
CA ARG A 84 73.94 -25.03 -17.16
C ARG A 84 74.61 -25.33 -18.51
N PRO A 85 74.96 -26.58 -18.84
CA PRO A 85 75.57 -26.90 -20.13
C PRO A 85 74.72 -26.49 -21.33
N ARG A 86 73.38 -26.50 -21.18
CA ARG A 86 72.42 -26.11 -22.23
C ARG A 86 72.39 -24.61 -22.53
N SER A 87 72.89 -23.76 -21.63
CA SER A 87 72.94 -22.30 -21.83
C SER A 87 74.31 -21.84 -22.32
N ARG A 88 75.23 -22.75 -22.62
CA ARG A 88 76.58 -22.44 -23.11
C ARG A 88 76.52 -21.89 -24.53
N ASN A 89 77.03 -20.68 -24.72
CA ASN A 89 77.27 -20.07 -26.03
C ASN A 89 78.78 -19.94 -26.23
N VAL A 90 79.30 -20.41 -27.37
CA VAL A 90 80.70 -20.17 -27.74
C VAL A 90 80.80 -18.79 -28.38
N ILE A 91 81.69 -17.95 -27.88
CA ILE A 91 81.92 -16.60 -28.40
C ILE A 91 83.41 -16.38 -28.63
N TYR A 92 83.73 -15.69 -29.72
CA TYR A 92 85.10 -15.33 -30.09
C TYR A 92 85.24 -13.82 -29.93
N ILE A 93 86.16 -13.38 -29.07
CA ILE A 93 86.37 -11.96 -28.76
C ILE A 93 87.85 -11.65 -28.95
N ARG A 94 88.19 -10.52 -29.57
CA ARG A 94 89.59 -10.07 -29.72
C ARG A 94 90.19 -9.56 -28.40
N ASP A 95 89.34 -9.10 -27.50
CA ASP A 95 89.74 -8.52 -26.23
C ASP A 95 90.10 -9.59 -25.18
N ARG A 96 91.15 -9.31 -24.41
CA ARG A 96 91.56 -10.14 -23.25
C ARG A 96 90.51 -10.16 -22.14
N TYR A 97 89.61 -9.18 -22.11
CA TYR A 97 88.58 -9.00 -21.08
C TYR A 97 87.18 -9.13 -21.69
N PRO A 98 86.55 -10.32 -21.60
CA PRO A 98 85.32 -10.61 -22.36
C PRO A 98 84.11 -9.79 -21.89
N TYR A 99 84.21 -9.21 -20.70
CA TYR A 99 83.15 -8.46 -20.07
C TYR A 99 83.04 -7.00 -20.52
N GLN A 100 84.01 -6.47 -21.27
CA GLN A 100 83.92 -5.10 -21.81
C GLN A 100 82.67 -4.93 -22.69
N ASN A 101 82.29 -5.98 -23.41
CA ASN A 101 81.09 -6.01 -24.27
C ASN A 101 79.93 -6.79 -23.61
N ASN A 102 79.87 -6.87 -22.28
CA ASN A 102 78.89 -7.71 -21.58
C ASN A 102 77.43 -7.35 -21.91
N VAL A 103 77.13 -6.05 -22.01
CA VAL A 103 75.77 -5.58 -22.33
C VAL A 103 75.31 -6.13 -23.69
N GLU A 104 76.19 -6.08 -24.69
CA GLU A 104 75.91 -6.61 -26.03
C GLU A 104 75.78 -8.14 -26.00
N HIS A 105 76.71 -8.83 -25.33
CA HIS A 105 76.66 -10.29 -25.19
C HIS A 105 75.38 -10.75 -24.48
N ARG A 106 74.96 -10.06 -23.42
CA ARG A 106 73.65 -10.29 -22.79
C ARG A 106 72.54 -10.09 -23.80
N ARG A 107 72.46 -8.96 -24.51
CA ARG A 107 71.38 -8.74 -25.47
C ARG A 107 71.34 -9.79 -26.60
N ARG A 108 72.50 -10.23 -27.11
CA ARG A 108 72.59 -11.17 -28.24
C ARG A 108 72.33 -12.62 -27.83
N TYR A 109 72.84 -13.04 -26.67
CA TYR A 109 72.86 -14.45 -26.26
C TYR A 109 71.98 -14.75 -25.05
N HIS A 110 71.41 -13.75 -24.39
CA HIS A 110 70.22 -13.98 -23.59
C HIS A 110 69.21 -14.52 -24.58
N ARG A 111 68.96 -15.83 -24.52
CA ARG A 111 67.87 -16.45 -25.26
C ARG A 111 66.67 -15.56 -25.01
N ASP A 112 66.15 -14.94 -26.07
CA ASP A 112 64.77 -14.51 -26.14
C ASP A 112 63.93 -15.78 -26.00
N GLY A 113 63.88 -16.34 -24.80
CA GLY A 113 63.24 -17.61 -24.47
C GLY A 113 61.77 -17.64 -24.84
N ASP A 114 61.19 -16.48 -25.15
CA ASP A 114 59.77 -16.31 -25.43
C ASP A 114 59.47 -15.63 -26.79
N GLY A 115 60.48 -15.15 -27.53
CA GLY A 115 60.27 -14.25 -28.69
C GLY A 115 59.87 -14.93 -30.01
N ARG A 116 59.87 -16.27 -30.09
CA ARG A 116 59.47 -17.00 -31.31
C ARG A 116 58.00 -17.40 -31.36
N ASN A 117 57.18 -16.98 -30.39
CA ASN A 117 55.75 -17.31 -30.34
C ASN A 117 54.82 -16.08 -30.39
N ASP A 118 55.31 -14.92 -30.83
CA ASP A 118 54.50 -13.69 -30.81
C ASP A 118 53.44 -13.65 -31.92
N GLY A 119 53.62 -14.38 -33.03
CA GLY A 119 52.62 -14.46 -34.10
C GLY A 119 51.35 -15.23 -33.71
N ARG A 120 51.50 -16.40 -33.06
CA ARG A 120 50.33 -17.19 -32.60
C ARG A 120 49.63 -16.57 -31.39
N ARG A 121 50.40 -15.98 -30.45
CA ARG A 121 49.82 -15.24 -29.32
C ARG A 121 48.99 -14.04 -29.74
N SER A 122 49.27 -13.41 -30.87
CA SER A 122 48.47 -12.28 -31.36
C SER A 122 47.07 -12.72 -31.79
N VAL A 123 46.96 -13.81 -32.56
CA VAL A 123 45.67 -14.35 -33.03
C VAL A 123 44.84 -14.88 -31.87
N ASP A 124 45.47 -15.59 -30.92
CA ASP A 124 44.77 -16.09 -29.73
C ASP A 124 44.25 -14.94 -28.86
N ARG A 125 45.02 -13.86 -28.70
CA ARG A 125 44.56 -12.66 -27.96
C ARG A 125 43.39 -11.96 -28.64
N GLU A 126 43.35 -11.91 -29.97
CA GLU A 126 42.24 -11.30 -30.70
C GLU A 126 40.98 -12.13 -30.55
N ARG A 127 41.08 -13.46 -30.70
CA ARG A 127 39.99 -14.40 -30.43
C ARG A 127 39.47 -14.26 -28.98
N ASP A 128 40.36 -14.20 -28.00
CA ASP A 128 39.98 -14.03 -26.59
C ASP A 128 39.26 -12.69 -26.34
N ARG A 129 39.66 -11.62 -27.03
CA ARG A 129 38.99 -10.31 -26.94
C ARG A 129 37.59 -10.38 -27.55
N GLU A 130 37.45 -10.99 -28.73
CA GLU A 130 36.15 -11.16 -29.38
C GLU A 130 35.20 -12.03 -28.55
N GLU A 131 35.70 -13.11 -27.96
CA GLU A 131 34.92 -13.98 -27.08
C GLU A 131 34.45 -13.22 -25.83
N ARG A 132 35.34 -12.46 -25.19
CA ARG A 132 34.96 -11.60 -24.06
C ARG A 132 33.89 -10.57 -24.46
N ALA A 133 34.05 -9.90 -25.60
CA ALA A 133 33.07 -8.93 -26.08
C ALA A 133 31.72 -9.59 -26.40
N ARG A 134 31.72 -10.81 -26.94
CA ARG A 134 30.49 -11.58 -27.18
C ARG A 134 29.79 -11.94 -25.87
N LEU A 135 30.53 -12.44 -24.88
CA LEU A 135 29.98 -12.78 -23.57
C LEU A 135 29.44 -11.56 -22.83
N GLU A 136 30.10 -10.41 -22.97
CA GLU A 136 29.64 -9.15 -22.39
C GLU A 136 28.30 -8.71 -23.01
N ARG A 137 28.18 -8.70 -24.35
CA ARG A 137 26.91 -8.42 -25.03
C ARG A 137 25.79 -9.39 -24.64
N GLU A 138 26.11 -10.66 -24.43
CA GLU A 138 25.14 -11.66 -23.99
C GLU A 138 24.67 -11.39 -22.55
N ARG A 139 25.58 -11.04 -21.64
CA ARG A 139 25.25 -10.61 -20.28
C ARG A 139 24.39 -9.36 -20.27
N GLU A 140 24.68 -8.38 -21.10
CA GLU A 140 23.87 -7.17 -21.26
C GLU A 140 22.45 -7.49 -21.73
N ARG A 141 22.30 -8.29 -22.80
CA ARG A 141 20.99 -8.73 -23.30
C ARG A 141 20.19 -9.48 -22.25
N ARG A 142 20.84 -10.33 -21.45
CA ARG A 142 20.19 -11.04 -20.34
C ARG A 142 19.74 -10.09 -19.25
N ALA A 143 20.59 -9.14 -18.87
CA ALA A 143 20.26 -8.12 -17.88
C ALA A 143 19.12 -7.21 -18.34
N GLU A 144 19.06 -6.87 -19.63
CA GLU A 144 17.98 -6.09 -20.23
C GLU A 144 16.63 -6.83 -20.18
N ARG A 145 16.61 -8.12 -20.56
CA ARG A 145 15.41 -8.97 -20.44
C ARG A 145 14.93 -9.05 -19.00
N GLU A 146 15.83 -9.27 -18.05
CA GLU A 146 15.50 -9.33 -16.63
C GLU A 146 14.95 -7.99 -16.09
N ARG A 147 15.48 -6.85 -16.57
CA ARG A 147 14.92 -5.52 -16.24
C ARG A 147 13.51 -5.35 -16.81
N SER A 148 13.29 -5.73 -18.07
CA SER A 148 11.99 -5.68 -18.73
C SER A 148 10.95 -6.56 -18.03
N ASP A 149 11.32 -7.77 -17.62
CA ASP A 149 10.43 -8.69 -16.91
C ASP A 149 10.05 -8.13 -15.53
N ARG A 150 11.03 -7.62 -14.77
CA ARG A 150 10.76 -6.93 -13.49
C ARG A 150 9.86 -5.71 -13.64
N GLU A 151 10.00 -4.96 -14.74
CA GLU A 151 9.13 -3.81 -15.01
C GLU A 151 7.70 -4.24 -15.33
N ARG A 152 7.54 -5.30 -16.13
CA ARG A 152 6.23 -5.92 -16.40
C ARG A 152 5.56 -6.37 -15.10
N ASP A 153 6.28 -7.07 -14.24
CA ASP A 153 5.75 -7.55 -12.96
C ASP A 153 5.31 -6.39 -12.06
N ARG A 154 6.13 -5.35 -11.93
CA ARG A 154 5.79 -4.12 -11.18
C ARG A 154 4.54 -3.44 -11.74
N ARG A 155 4.38 -3.40 -13.06
CA ARG A 155 3.19 -2.83 -13.69
C ARG A 155 1.95 -3.66 -13.36
N THR A 156 2.03 -4.99 -13.48
CA THR A 156 0.93 -5.90 -13.14
C THR A 156 0.55 -5.79 -11.65
N GLU A 157 1.53 -5.64 -10.76
CA GLU A 157 1.29 -5.45 -9.33
C GLU A 157 0.60 -4.12 -9.02
N ARG A 158 1.00 -3.03 -9.69
CA ARG A 158 0.32 -1.72 -9.60
C ARG A 158 -1.13 -1.81 -10.07
N GLU A 159 -1.38 -2.41 -11.24
CA GLU A 159 -2.74 -2.59 -11.78
C GLU A 159 -3.61 -3.43 -10.85
N ARG A 160 -3.05 -4.49 -10.23
CA ARG A 160 -3.77 -5.30 -9.23
C ARG A 160 -4.12 -4.48 -7.99
N SER A 161 -3.16 -3.69 -7.50
CA SER A 161 -3.34 -2.84 -6.31
C SER A 161 -4.39 -1.74 -6.55
N GLU A 162 -4.40 -1.14 -7.73
CA GLU A 162 -5.40 -0.15 -8.13
C GLU A 162 -6.80 -0.74 -8.18
N ARG A 163 -6.97 -1.92 -8.80
CA ARG A 163 -8.26 -2.64 -8.81
C ARG A 163 -8.74 -3.00 -7.42
N GLU A 164 -7.84 -3.38 -6.53
CA GLU A 164 -8.19 -3.68 -5.13
C GLU A 164 -8.64 -2.42 -4.38
N ARG A 165 -7.95 -1.30 -4.58
CA ARG A 165 -8.34 0.01 -4.03
C ARG A 165 -9.71 0.45 -4.54
N GLU A 166 -9.97 0.28 -5.84
CA GLU A 166 -11.27 0.59 -6.45
C GLU A 166 -12.39 -0.26 -5.85
N ARG A 167 -12.18 -1.58 -5.71
CA ARG A 167 -13.14 -2.49 -5.03
C ARG A 167 -13.38 -2.12 -3.58
N ARG A 168 -12.37 -1.60 -2.87
CA ARG A 168 -12.53 -1.12 -1.50
C ARG A 168 -13.38 0.15 -1.47
N ASN A 169 -13.07 1.12 -2.31
CA ASN A 169 -13.84 2.37 -2.45
C ASN A 169 -15.30 2.07 -2.82
N GLN A 170 -15.54 1.14 -3.73
CA GLN A 170 -16.90 0.73 -4.11
C GLN A 170 -17.69 0.17 -2.92
N ARG A 171 -17.07 -0.72 -2.13
CA ARG A 171 -17.70 -1.28 -0.92
C ARG A 171 -17.98 -0.21 0.13
N ASP A 172 -17.09 0.76 0.29
CA ASP A 172 -17.30 1.88 1.21
C ASP A 172 -18.44 2.79 0.75
N THR A 173 -18.55 3.08 -0.55
CA THR A 173 -19.69 3.80 -1.14
C THR A 173 -21.00 3.05 -0.93
N GLU A 174 -21.06 1.76 -1.23
CA GLU A 174 -22.27 0.93 -1.02
C GLU A 174 -22.68 0.88 0.45
N ARG A 175 -21.69 0.80 1.36
CA ARG A 175 -21.93 0.83 2.80
C ARG A 175 -22.52 2.17 3.24
N ASN A 176 -21.99 3.29 2.75
CA ASN A 176 -22.52 4.62 3.04
C ASN A 176 -23.94 4.80 2.49
N GLU A 177 -24.21 4.34 1.27
CA GLU A 177 -25.57 4.38 0.71
C GLU A 177 -26.56 3.57 1.54
N ARG A 178 -26.16 2.37 2.00
CA ARG A 178 -27.00 1.54 2.87
C ARG A 178 -27.31 2.27 4.18
N TYR A 179 -26.31 2.90 4.79
CA TYR A 179 -26.48 3.67 6.02
C TYR A 179 -27.44 4.86 5.83
N GLU A 180 -27.30 5.62 4.75
CA GLU A 180 -28.21 6.74 4.44
C GLU A 180 -29.65 6.26 4.21
N ARG A 181 -29.85 5.15 3.49
CA ARG A 181 -31.20 4.57 3.30
C ARG A 181 -31.82 4.12 4.62
N GLU A 182 -31.03 3.54 5.53
CA GLU A 182 -31.50 3.13 6.86
C GLU A 182 -31.88 4.34 7.72
N ARG A 183 -31.05 5.38 7.73
CA ARG A 183 -31.31 6.65 8.40
C ARG A 183 -32.60 7.32 7.88
N GLN A 184 -32.82 7.31 6.58
CA GLN A 184 -34.06 7.83 5.97
C GLN A 184 -35.30 7.05 6.42
N ARG A 185 -35.23 5.71 6.41
CA ARG A 185 -36.32 4.85 6.90
C ARG A 185 -36.63 5.07 8.37
N GLU A 186 -35.60 5.26 9.19
CA GLU A 186 -35.76 5.55 10.61
C GLU A 186 -36.44 6.92 10.82
N ALA A 187 -35.98 7.95 10.10
CA ALA A 187 -36.59 9.27 10.13
C ALA A 187 -38.07 9.24 9.70
N GLU A 188 -38.39 8.46 8.66
CA GLU A 188 -39.77 8.26 8.21
C GLU A 188 -40.62 7.56 9.28
N ARG A 189 -40.11 6.49 9.91
CA ARG A 189 -40.80 5.82 11.02
C ARG A 189 -41.04 6.77 12.20
N GLN A 190 -40.08 7.63 12.50
CA GLN A 190 -40.27 8.65 13.55
C GLN A 190 -41.36 9.66 13.17
N ARG A 191 -41.40 10.14 11.92
CA ARG A 191 -42.47 11.02 11.42
C ARG A 191 -43.84 10.35 11.54
N GLN A 192 -43.96 9.11 11.07
CA GLN A 192 -45.22 8.35 11.16
C GLN A 192 -45.66 8.14 12.63
N ARG A 193 -44.73 7.90 13.55
CA ARG A 193 -45.04 7.80 14.99
C ARG A 193 -45.57 9.11 15.56
N ARG A 194 -44.93 10.24 15.22
CA ARG A 194 -45.39 11.58 15.65
C ARG A 194 -46.78 11.89 15.11
N GLU A 195 -47.01 11.64 13.82
CA GLU A 195 -48.31 11.85 13.19
C GLU A 195 -49.41 10.98 13.82
N ARG A 196 -49.12 9.72 14.16
CA ARG A 196 -50.08 8.85 14.87
C ARG A 196 -50.40 9.39 16.26
N ALA A 197 -49.38 9.80 17.02
CA ALA A 197 -49.56 10.37 18.35
C ALA A 197 -50.39 11.67 18.31
N GLU A 198 -50.15 12.53 17.32
CA GLU A 198 -50.91 13.76 17.11
C GLU A 198 -52.38 13.46 16.78
N ARG A 199 -52.66 12.51 15.88
CA ARG A 199 -54.03 12.07 15.57
C ARG A 199 -54.74 11.47 16.79
N GLU A 200 -54.02 10.79 17.67
CA GLU A 200 -54.56 10.23 18.91
C GLU A 200 -54.91 11.34 19.91
N GLN A 201 -54.02 12.31 20.12
CA GLN A 201 -54.27 13.49 20.92
C GLN A 201 -55.49 14.29 20.40
N GLU A 202 -55.60 14.45 19.08
CA GLU A 202 -56.75 15.12 18.46
C GLU A 202 -58.07 14.36 18.74
N ARG A 203 -58.05 13.03 18.65
CA ARG A 203 -59.22 12.19 18.98
C ARG A 203 -59.60 12.29 20.45
N GLU A 204 -58.63 12.33 21.36
CA GLU A 204 -58.87 12.52 22.79
C GLU A 204 -59.46 13.90 23.08
N ALA A 205 -58.91 14.97 22.49
CA ALA A 205 -59.43 16.32 22.63
C ALA A 205 -60.89 16.41 22.14
N ARG A 206 -61.21 15.79 20.99
CA ARG A 206 -62.59 15.72 20.49
C ARG A 206 -63.52 14.95 21.44
N ARG A 207 -63.05 13.87 22.06
CA ARG A 207 -63.83 13.11 23.07
C ARG A 207 -64.10 13.96 24.31
N GLN A 208 -63.11 14.72 24.78
CA GLN A 208 -63.26 15.63 25.91
C GLN A 208 -64.28 16.75 25.62
N ASP A 209 -64.16 17.43 24.47
CA ASP A 209 -65.14 18.47 24.05
C ASP A 209 -66.57 17.89 23.94
N GLN A 210 -66.73 16.70 23.37
CA GLN A 210 -68.03 16.03 23.30
C GLN A 210 -68.60 15.69 24.69
N ALA A 211 -67.76 15.19 25.60
CA ALA A 211 -68.17 14.89 26.96
C ALA A 211 -68.57 16.16 27.73
N GLU A 212 -67.82 17.24 27.57
CA GLU A 212 -68.12 18.54 28.18
C GLU A 212 -69.44 19.09 27.65
N ARG A 213 -69.65 19.12 26.33
CA ARG A 213 -70.92 19.54 25.71
C ARG A 213 -72.10 18.70 26.20
N LYS A 214 -71.92 17.39 26.37
CA LYS A 214 -72.97 16.51 26.92
C LYS A 214 -73.29 16.87 28.37
N SER A 215 -72.28 17.07 29.21
CA SER A 215 -72.46 17.49 30.61
C SER A 215 -73.15 18.86 30.71
N GLN A 216 -72.74 19.83 29.89
CA GLN A 216 -73.40 21.15 29.82
C GLN A 216 -74.87 21.03 29.43
N ARG A 217 -75.20 20.20 28.42
CA ARG A 217 -76.60 19.94 28.02
C ARG A 217 -77.42 19.28 29.14
N GLU A 218 -76.82 18.34 29.88
CA GLU A 218 -77.47 17.71 31.03
C GLU A 218 -77.72 18.73 32.15
N ARG A 219 -76.74 19.57 32.50
CA ARG A 219 -76.91 20.67 33.46
C ARG A 219 -78.02 21.63 33.05
N GLN A 220 -78.06 22.03 31.77
CA GLN A 220 -79.13 22.88 31.25
C GLN A 220 -80.52 22.21 31.33
N ARG A 221 -80.60 20.90 31.06
CA ARG A 221 -81.85 20.13 31.20
C ARG A 221 -82.31 20.06 32.65
N GLU A 222 -81.42 19.76 33.58
CA GLU A 222 -81.74 19.72 35.01
C GLU A 222 -82.12 21.10 35.54
N ALA A 223 -81.43 22.17 35.12
CA ALA A 223 -81.80 23.54 35.45
C ALA A 223 -83.21 23.89 34.93
N ARG A 224 -83.55 23.49 33.70
CA ARG A 224 -84.91 23.67 33.14
C ARG A 224 -85.97 22.89 33.93
N LYS A 225 -85.71 21.62 34.26
CA LYS A 225 -86.62 20.83 35.11
C LYS A 225 -86.78 21.44 36.49
N GLY A 226 -85.71 21.95 37.08
CA GLY A 226 -85.71 22.67 38.36
C GLY A 226 -86.61 23.89 38.30
N ALA A 227 -86.41 24.77 37.31
CA ALA A 227 -87.24 25.95 37.09
C ALA A 227 -88.71 25.60 36.78
N GLU A 228 -88.96 24.49 36.07
CA GLU A 228 -90.32 24.02 35.81
C GLU A 228 -91.01 23.51 37.09
N ARG A 229 -90.30 22.76 37.94
CA ARG A 229 -90.79 22.34 39.27
C ARG A 229 -91.07 23.55 40.17
N GLU A 230 -90.21 24.56 40.14
CA GLU A 230 -90.41 25.81 40.88
C GLU A 230 -91.66 26.54 40.39
N ARG A 231 -91.84 26.70 39.07
CA ARG A 231 -93.08 27.24 38.47
C ARG A 231 -94.32 26.44 38.84
N GLN A 232 -94.23 25.11 38.87
CA GLN A 232 -95.33 24.25 39.30
C GLN A 232 -95.64 24.41 40.79
N ALA A 233 -94.61 24.57 41.63
CA ALA A 233 -94.76 24.84 43.06
C ALA A 233 -95.40 26.21 43.33
N ASP A 234 -94.98 27.26 42.60
CA ASP A 234 -95.57 28.59 42.68
C ASP A 234 -97.02 28.62 42.16
N ASN A 235 -97.31 27.92 41.05
CA ASN A 235 -98.70 27.73 40.61
C ASN A 235 -99.53 26.92 41.62
N GLY A 236 -98.93 25.95 42.32
CA GLY A 236 -99.54 25.20 43.42
C GLY A 236 -99.81 26.06 44.66
N ARG A 237 -98.93 27.02 44.98
CA ARG A 237 -99.11 27.99 46.05
C ARG A 237 -100.15 29.05 45.68
N GLY A 238 -100.16 29.50 44.43
CA GLY A 238 -101.17 30.38 43.88
C GLY A 238 -102.56 29.74 43.84
N SER A 239 -102.66 28.42 43.63
CA SER A 239 -103.94 27.69 43.66
C SER A 239 -104.42 27.31 45.06
N ARG A 240 -103.54 27.25 46.08
CA ARG A 240 -103.97 27.22 47.49
C ARG A 240 -104.45 28.59 47.99
N SER A 241 -103.77 29.67 47.62
CA SER A 241 -104.22 31.04 47.92
C SER A 241 -105.53 31.39 47.21
N ARG A 242 -105.70 31.01 45.94
CA ARG A 242 -106.96 31.21 45.17
C ARG A 242 -108.04 30.20 45.53
N GLY A 243 -107.67 29.05 46.09
CA GLY A 243 -108.58 28.02 46.60
C GLY A 243 -109.20 28.36 47.96
N GLU A 244 -108.52 29.15 48.80
CA GLU A 244 -109.14 29.79 49.98
C GLU A 244 -110.14 30.86 49.53
N THR A 245 -109.78 31.73 48.58
CA THR A 245 -110.72 32.75 48.07
C THR A 245 -111.90 32.15 47.27
N GLN A 246 -111.71 30.99 46.61
CA GLN A 246 -112.80 30.28 45.93
C GLN A 246 -113.62 29.39 46.86
N ARG A 247 -113.10 28.84 47.96
CA ARG A 247 -113.93 28.16 48.98
C ARG A 247 -114.80 29.14 49.74
N GLU A 248 -114.33 30.36 49.94
CA GLU A 248 -115.10 31.47 50.49
C GLU A 248 -116.22 31.90 49.52
N ARG A 249 -115.89 32.13 48.23
CA ARG A 249 -116.91 32.40 47.21
C ARG A 249 -117.83 31.23 46.89
N ALA A 250 -117.40 29.97 47.02
CA ALA A 250 -118.23 28.79 46.76
C ALA A 250 -119.24 28.51 47.88
N ARG A 251 -118.95 28.92 49.14
CA ARG A 251 -119.99 28.96 50.20
C ARG A 251 -121.04 30.02 49.89
N GLU A 252 -120.63 31.14 49.32
CA GLU A 252 -121.52 32.20 48.83
C GLU A 252 -122.35 31.74 47.62
N THR A 253 -121.74 31.01 46.67
CA THR A 253 -122.42 30.52 45.46
C THR A 253 -123.29 29.28 45.72
N GLN A 254 -123.06 28.50 46.78
CA GLN A 254 -123.96 27.39 47.16
C GLN A 254 -125.29 27.90 47.73
N GLN A 255 -125.28 29.02 48.48
CA GLN A 255 -126.51 29.71 48.89
C GLN A 255 -127.26 30.30 47.67
N GLU A 256 -126.52 30.83 46.68
CA GLU A 256 -127.10 31.36 45.43
C GLU A 256 -127.60 30.26 44.47
N ARG A 257 -126.97 29.08 44.45
CA ARG A 257 -127.36 27.96 43.57
C ARG A 257 -128.55 27.16 44.09
N THR A 258 -128.82 27.15 45.39
CA THR A 258 -130.13 26.68 45.89
C THR A 258 -131.28 27.63 45.51
N ALA A 259 -130.99 28.90 45.19
CA ALA A 259 -131.99 29.87 44.73
C ALA A 259 -132.20 29.87 43.20
N ASN A 260 -131.20 29.48 42.40
CA ASN A 260 -131.27 29.53 40.92
C ASN A 260 -131.47 28.16 40.23
N ALA A 261 -131.37 27.03 40.95
CA ALA A 261 -131.59 25.69 40.40
C ALA A 261 -133.08 25.27 40.26
N GLN A 262 -134.03 26.21 40.43
CA GLN A 262 -135.42 26.08 39.97
C GLN A 262 -135.66 26.68 38.58
N ARG A 263 -134.70 27.37 37.97
CA ARG A 263 -134.79 27.91 36.61
C ARG A 263 -133.81 27.18 35.69
N ASN A 264 -134.31 26.73 34.55
CA ASN A 264 -133.55 26.17 33.42
C ASN A 264 -133.11 24.70 33.55
N ARG A 265 -134.14 23.85 33.69
CA ARG A 265 -134.33 22.75 32.74
C ARG A 265 -134.54 23.33 31.35
N GLN A 266 -133.65 23.08 30.39
CA GLN A 266 -133.90 22.90 28.94
C GLN A 266 -132.61 23.05 28.14
N SER A 267 -132.43 22.12 27.19
CA SER A 267 -131.60 22.17 25.96
C SER A 267 -130.40 21.23 25.93
N ASP A 268 -130.47 20.37 24.92
CA ASP A 268 -129.73 19.15 24.59
C ASP A 268 -128.65 19.46 23.51
N PRO A 269 -128.08 18.50 22.75
CA PRO A 269 -126.66 18.16 22.77
C PRO A 269 -125.97 18.45 21.41
N SER A 270 -124.69 18.10 21.28
CA SER A 270 -124.10 17.37 20.13
C SER A 270 -122.65 17.76 19.76
N GLN A 271 -121.98 16.79 19.12
CA GLN A 271 -120.87 16.90 18.17
C GLN A 271 -119.42 17.02 18.71
N GLN A 272 -118.36 16.43 18.11
CA GLN A 272 -118.20 15.45 17.02
C GLN A 272 -116.69 15.12 16.87
N GLN A 273 -116.39 13.81 16.78
CA GLN A 273 -115.38 13.09 15.97
C GLN A 273 -114.01 13.69 15.56
N ARG A 274 -113.04 12.75 15.46
CA ARG A 274 -112.06 12.47 14.36
C ARG A 274 -110.61 12.43 14.85
N ARG A 275 -109.66 11.69 14.27
CA ARG A 275 -109.52 10.41 13.54
C ARG A 275 -108.03 10.37 13.11
N ASP A 276 -107.56 9.18 12.71
CA ASP A 276 -106.49 8.95 11.71
C ASP A 276 -105.01 9.15 12.09
N THR A 277 -104.01 8.43 11.54
CA THR A 277 -103.78 7.05 11.05
C THR A 277 -102.32 6.97 10.57
N GLY A 278 -101.69 5.78 10.70
CA GLY A 278 -100.68 5.26 9.74
C GLY A 278 -99.27 5.88 9.71
N ARG A 279 -98.25 5.31 9.04
CA ARG A 279 -98.01 4.00 8.40
C ARG A 279 -96.56 4.08 7.84
N ASP A 280 -95.94 2.91 7.62
CA ASP A 280 -94.91 2.62 6.58
C ASP A 280 -93.50 3.23 6.74
N ARG A 281 -92.40 2.70 6.17
CA ARG A 281 -91.97 1.38 5.64
C ARG A 281 -90.50 1.58 5.21
N SER A 282 -89.75 0.48 5.20
CA SER A 282 -88.82 0.05 4.13
C SER A 282 -87.44 0.70 3.89
N SER A 283 -86.57 -0.22 3.44
CA SER A 283 -85.43 -0.11 2.51
C SER A 283 -84.05 0.09 3.13
N ALA A 284 -82.94 -0.37 2.55
CA ALA A 284 -82.56 -1.49 1.68
C ALA A 284 -81.05 -1.28 1.39
N ALA A 285 -80.31 -2.39 1.29
CA ALA A 285 -79.13 -2.65 0.47
C ALA A 285 -78.31 -1.48 -0.15
N ALA A 286 -76.97 -1.54 0.00
CA ALA A 286 -76.06 -1.37 -1.14
C ALA A 286 -74.68 -2.00 -0.86
N ARG A 287 -74.28 -2.89 -1.75
CA ARG A 287 -72.94 -3.46 -1.92
C ARG A 287 -72.13 -2.55 -2.84
N ASN A 288 -70.87 -2.26 -2.49
CA ASN A 288 -69.80 -1.84 -3.40
C ASN A 288 -68.62 -2.79 -3.09
N GLY A 289 -67.99 -3.53 -3.99
CA GLY A 289 -67.68 -3.26 -5.40
C GLY A 289 -66.23 -2.77 -5.46
N THR A 290 -65.26 -3.68 -5.56
CA THR A 290 -63.83 -3.33 -5.79
C THR A 290 -63.28 -4.14 -6.96
N PRO A 291 -62.48 -3.50 -7.85
CA PRO A 291 -62.22 -4.02 -9.18
C PRO A 291 -60.96 -4.88 -9.29
N GLN A 292 -60.96 -5.66 -10.38
CA GLN A 292 -59.85 -6.18 -11.16
C GLN A 292 -58.57 -5.34 -11.10
N GLU A 293 -57.43 -6.01 -10.89
CA GLU A 293 -56.15 -5.56 -11.40
C GLU A 293 -55.45 -6.74 -12.09
N GLN A 294 -55.48 -6.68 -13.43
CA GLN A 294 -54.60 -7.42 -14.32
C GLN A 294 -53.20 -6.82 -14.20
N VAL A 295 -52.17 -7.64 -13.98
CA VAL A 295 -50.83 -7.34 -14.50
C VAL A 295 -50.25 -8.58 -15.16
N MET A 296 -49.97 -8.39 -16.44
CA MET A 296 -49.33 -9.30 -17.38
C MET A 296 -47.87 -9.61 -17.01
N GLN A 297 -47.46 -10.82 -17.40
CA GLN A 297 -46.24 -11.17 -18.15
C GLN A 297 -44.91 -10.47 -17.77
N ALA A 298 -43.86 -11.26 -17.48
CA ALA A 298 -42.88 -11.67 -18.50
C ALA A 298 -41.52 -12.09 -17.90
N ASN A 299 -40.83 -12.94 -18.66
CA ASN A 299 -39.37 -13.08 -18.76
C ASN A 299 -38.62 -14.03 -17.82
N GLY A 300 -38.41 -15.25 -18.35
CA GLY A 300 -37.12 -15.55 -18.98
C GLY A 300 -36.00 -16.01 -18.05
N ARG A 301 -35.97 -17.30 -17.72
CA ARG A 301 -34.86 -17.94 -17.02
C ARG A 301 -33.90 -18.57 -18.04
N TRP A 302 -32.88 -17.82 -18.43
CA TRP A 302 -31.76 -18.31 -19.23
C TRP A 302 -30.72 -19.04 -18.37
N GLN A 303 -30.26 -20.16 -18.93
CA GLN A 303 -29.17 -21.01 -18.49
C GLN A 303 -27.86 -20.23 -18.30
N ARG A 304 -27.03 -20.67 -17.35
CA ARG A 304 -25.58 -20.51 -17.44
C ARG A 304 -24.89 -21.78 -16.97
N GLY A 305 -24.29 -22.47 -17.93
CA GLY A 305 -23.30 -23.52 -17.70
C GLY A 305 -22.05 -22.94 -17.05
N ARG A 306 -21.42 -23.76 -16.23
CA ARG A 306 -20.07 -23.54 -15.69
C ARG A 306 -19.08 -24.14 -16.68
N GLN A 307 -18.04 -23.36 -16.99
CA GLN A 307 -16.74 -23.87 -17.43
C GLN A 307 -15.93 -24.28 -16.21
#